data_AF-A0A285X174-F1
#
_entry.id   AF-A0A285X174-F1
#
_cell.length_a   1.000
_cell.length_b   1.000
_cell.length_c   1.000
_cell.angle_alpha   90.00
_cell.angle_beta   90.00
_cell.angle_gamma   90.00
#
_symmetry.space_group_name_H-M   'P 1'
#
loop_
_entity.id
_entity.type
_entity.pdbx_description
1 polymer ?
#
loop_
_entity_poly.entity_id
_entity_poly.type
_entity_poly.pdbx_seq_one_letter_code
_entity_poly.pdbx_strand_id
1 'polypeptide(L)'
;MSYSTIYRTSRQNQIILIKGILEQNNLNYRILEESNPADFPPEVKVQVKNSDESVALALLKENGFLSNSEDSQSSVSLAKFWLWLVIALLAIITASFFINFFLKP
;
A
#
# COMPACT_ATOMS: atom_id res chain seq x y z
N MET A 1 11.45 25.93 -18.17
CA MET A 1 12.08 24.96 -17.26
C MET A 1 11.24 23.69 -17.28
N SER A 2 11.80 22.55 -17.65
CA SER A 2 11.06 21.27 -17.74
C SER A 2 11.08 20.53 -16.41
N TYR A 3 9.91 20.03 -16.02
CA TYR A 3 9.69 19.22 -14.82
C TYR A 3 9.13 17.86 -15.24
N SER A 4 9.60 16.80 -14.59
CA SER A 4 9.14 15.42 -14.76
C SER A 4 8.34 14.97 -13.55
N THR A 5 7.33 14.13 -13.76
CA THR A 5 6.52 13.58 -12.67
C THR A 5 7.15 12.30 -12.15
N ILE A 6 7.54 12.29 -10.88
CA ILE A 6 8.24 11.16 -10.25
C ILE A 6 7.31 10.31 -9.37
N TYR A 7 6.21 10.89 -8.90
CA TYR A 7 5.28 10.18 -8.02
C TYR A 7 3.87 10.75 -8.13
N ARG A 8 2.88 9.88 -7.95
CA ARG A 8 1.46 10.25 -7.90
C ARG A 8 0.80 9.58 -6.71
N THR A 9 0.04 10.35 -5.93
CA THR A 9 -0.70 9.82 -4.79
C THR A 9 -1.84 10.75 -4.41
N SER A 10 -2.91 10.18 -3.84
CA SER A 10 -3.99 10.93 -3.18
C SER A 10 -3.82 10.96 -1.66
N ARG A 11 -2.79 10.30 -1.11
CA ARG A 11 -2.55 10.18 0.34
C ARG A 11 -1.68 11.33 0.84
N GLN A 12 -2.26 12.25 1.62
CA GLN A 12 -1.52 13.37 2.23
C GLN A 12 -0.26 12.94 2.99
N ASN A 13 -0.33 11.83 3.74
CA ASN A 13 0.82 11.32 4.49
C ASN A 13 2.02 10.99 3.58
N GLN A 14 1.77 10.42 2.40
CA GLN A 14 2.83 10.10 1.45
C GLN A 14 3.43 11.37 0.84
N ILE A 15 2.60 12.38 0.57
CA ILE A 15 3.05 13.68 0.05
C ILE A 15 4.00 14.35 1.05
N ILE A 16 3.66 14.35 2.34
CA ILE A 16 4.49 14.95 3.41
C ILE A 16 5.86 14.26 3.49
N LEU A 17 5.89 12.93 3.41
CA LEU A 17 7.15 12.18 3.48
C LEU A 17 8.03 12.44 2.26
N ILE A 18 7.43 12.41 1.05
CA ILE A 18 8.15 12.70 -0.19
C ILE A 18 8.69 14.13 -0.17
N LYS A 19 7.89 15.08 0.31
CA LYS A 19 8.31 16.47 0.50
C LYS A 19 9.56 16.55 1.40
N GLY A 20 9.53 15.87 2.54
CA GLY A 20 10.66 15.83 3.46
C GLY A 20 11.94 15.26 2.83
N ILE A 21 11.82 14.18 2.06
CA ILE A 21 12.97 13.55 1.37
C ILE A 21 13.56 14.52 0.33
N LEU A 22 12.71 15.15 -0.49
CA LEU A 22 13.17 16.07 -1.54
C LEU A 22 13.82 17.33 -0.95
N GLU A 23 13.26 17.87 0.14
CA GLU A 23 13.81 19.03 0.86
C GLU A 23 15.15 18.73 1.52
N GLN A 24 15.28 17.58 2.20
CA GLN A 24 16.53 17.15 2.83
C GLN A 24 17.68 17.01 1.82
N ASN A 25 17.36 16.64 0.58
CA ASN A 25 18.32 16.44 -0.50
C ASN A 25 18.46 17.68 -1.41
N ASN A 26 17.89 18.83 -1.04
CA ASN A 26 17.95 20.10 -1.78
C ASN A 26 17.47 19.99 -3.25
N LEU A 27 16.49 19.13 -3.52
CA LEU A 27 15.95 18.94 -4.87
C LEU A 27 14.86 19.97 -5.17
N ASN A 28 14.85 20.50 -6.40
CA ASN A 28 13.80 21.43 -6.83
C ASN A 28 12.55 20.66 -7.25
N TYR A 29 11.51 20.74 -6.42
CA TYR A 29 10.25 20.03 -6.64
C TYR A 29 9.05 20.99 -6.66
N ARG A 30 7.97 20.54 -7.32
CA ARG A 30 6.66 21.19 -7.31
C ARG A 30 5.58 20.14 -7.12
N ILE A 31 4.56 20.51 -6.36
CA ILE A 31 3.39 19.66 -6.09
C ILE A 31 2.23 20.27 -6.86
N LEU A 32 1.61 19.47 -7.72
CA LEU A 32 0.43 19.87 -8.49
C LEU A 32 -0.76 19.07 -7.95
N GLU A 33 -1.71 19.78 -7.34
CA GLU A 33 -3.03 19.23 -7.03
C GLU A 33 -3.88 19.32 -8.29
N GLU A 34 -4.25 18.19 -8.85
CA GLU A 34 -5.20 18.15 -9.96
C GLU A 34 -6.61 18.08 -9.37
N SER A 35 -7.31 19.22 -9.40
CA SER A 35 -8.74 19.26 -9.07
C SER A 35 -9.50 18.53 -10.16
N ASN A 36 -9.89 17.28 -9.91
CA ASN A 36 -10.67 16.51 -10.86
C ASN A 36 -12.14 17.01 -10.80
N PRO A 37 -12.75 17.46 -11.92
CA PRO A 37 -14.14 17.90 -11.93
C PRO A 37 -15.16 16.75 -11.76
N ALA A 38 -14.70 15.49 -11.77
CA ALA A 38 -15.50 14.32 -11.42
C ALA A 38 -15.13 13.85 -10.01
N ASP A 39 -16.10 13.33 -9.25
CA ASP A 39 -16.13 12.83 -7.84
C ASP A 39 -14.99 11.90 -7.36
N PHE A 40 -13.87 11.82 -8.08
CA PHE A 40 -12.67 11.10 -7.71
C PHE A 40 -11.83 11.90 -6.70
N PRO A 41 -11.16 11.21 -5.76
CA PRO A 41 -10.25 11.87 -4.85
C PRO A 41 -9.15 12.61 -5.64
N PRO A 42 -8.83 13.86 -5.29
CA PRO A 42 -7.85 14.67 -6.00
C PRO A 42 -6.51 13.94 -6.03
N GLU A 43 -5.99 13.68 -7.23
CA GLU A 43 -4.69 13.07 -7.41
C GLU A 43 -3.63 14.17 -7.35
N VAL A 44 -2.64 13.98 -6.48
CA VAL A 44 -1.53 14.91 -6.32
C VAL A 44 -0.31 14.37 -7.06
N LYS A 45 0.23 15.19 -7.95
CA LYS A 45 1.42 14.89 -8.75
C LYS A 45 2.62 15.58 -8.15
N VAL A 46 3.63 14.81 -7.77
CA VAL A 46 4.93 15.34 -7.33
C VAL A 46 5.85 15.36 -8.55
N GLN A 47 6.36 16.55 -8.87
CA GLN A 47 7.24 16.77 -10.00
C GLN A 47 8.56 17.37 -9.55
N VAL A 48 9.65 16.97 -10.20
CA VAL A 48 11.00 17.52 -9.98
C VAL A 48 11.57 18.03 -11.28
N LYS A 49 12.59 18.88 -11.18
CA LYS A 49 13.33 19.33 -12.36
C LYS A 49 13.96 18.13 -13.08
N ASN A 50 13.94 18.12 -14.42
CA ASN A 50 14.48 17.01 -15.20
C ASN A 50 15.97 16.70 -14.90
N SER A 51 16.76 17.70 -14.46
CA SER A 51 18.16 17.48 -14.07
C SER A 51 18.30 16.57 -12.83
N ASP A 52 17.25 16.53 -12.01
CA ASP A 52 17.26 15.95 -10.67
C ASP A 52 16.40 14.67 -10.63
N GLU A 53 15.82 14.28 -11.77
CA GLU A 53 14.89 13.17 -11.91
C GLU A 53 15.50 11.83 -11.50
N SER A 54 16.70 11.53 -11.98
CA SER A 54 17.39 10.27 -11.66
C SER A 54 17.70 10.14 -10.17
N VAL A 55 18.12 11.23 -9.55
CA VAL A 55 18.42 11.30 -8.11
C VAL A 55 17.13 11.17 -7.30
N ALA A 56 16.08 11.87 -7.69
CA ALA A 56 14.79 11.81 -7.00
C ALA A 56 14.17 10.41 -7.07
N LEU A 57 14.27 9.73 -8.22
CA LEU A 57 13.80 8.34 -8.38
C LEU A 57 14.63 7.37 -7.53
N ALA A 58 15.96 7.54 -7.46
CA ALA A 58 16.82 6.72 -6.61
C ALA A 58 16.43 6.88 -5.12
N LEU A 59 16.27 8.11 -4.64
CA LEU A 59 15.87 8.40 -3.27
C LEU A 59 14.50 7.81 -2.93
N LEU A 60 13.51 7.95 -3.82
CA LEU A 60 12.18 7.38 -3.61
C LEU A 60 12.20 5.85 -3.57
N LYS A 61 13.08 5.22 -4.35
CA LYS A 61 13.29 3.77 -4.33
C LYS A 61 13.94 3.31 -3.04
N GLU A 62 15.01 3.99 -2.60
CA GLU A 62 15.70 3.71 -1.34
C GLU A 62 14.79 3.87 -0.11
N ASN A 63 13.86 4.82 -0.16
CA ASN A 63 12.88 5.08 0.89
C ASN A 63 11.60 4.23 0.77
N GLY A 64 11.54 3.28 -0.18
CA GLY A 64 10.43 2.32 -0.30
C GLY A 64 9.15 2.87 -0.94
N PHE A 65 9.16 4.07 -1.52
CA PHE A 65 8.00 4.64 -2.22
C PHE A 65 7.80 4.02 -3.61
N LEU A 66 8.90 3.66 -4.27
CA LEU A 66 8.93 2.95 -5.54
C LEU A 66 9.30 1.49 -5.27
N SER A 67 8.42 0.78 -4.55
CA SER A 67 8.60 -0.66 -4.38
C SER A 67 8.51 -1.31 -5.76
N ASN A 68 9.44 -2.22 -6.06
CA ASN A 68 9.31 -3.09 -7.23
C ASN A 68 7.96 -3.83 -7.08
N SER A 69 7.11 -3.74 -8.09
CA SER A 69 5.77 -4.31 -8.14
C SER A 69 5.75 -5.85 -8.09
N GLU A 70 6.25 -6.47 -7.02
CA GLU A 70 6.05 -7.88 -6.70
C GLU A 70 5.36 -8.11 -5.35
N ASP A 71 5.35 -7.13 -4.45
CA ASP A 71 4.56 -7.25 -3.23
C ASP A 71 3.17 -6.64 -3.42
N SER A 72 2.33 -7.38 -4.14
CA SER A 72 0.89 -7.33 -3.91
C SER A 72 0.70 -7.55 -2.41
N GLN A 73 0.32 -6.48 -1.70
CA GLN A 73 -0.11 -6.47 -0.32
C GLN A 73 -0.39 -7.86 0.23
N SER A 74 0.58 -8.41 0.96
CA SER A 74 0.32 -9.43 1.96
C SER A 74 -0.47 -8.76 3.08
N SER A 75 -1.72 -8.37 2.77
CA SER A 75 -2.75 -8.31 3.79
C SER A 75 -2.68 -9.68 4.44
N VAL A 76 -2.32 -9.71 5.72
CA VAL A 76 -2.28 -10.95 6.48
C VAL A 76 -3.73 -11.35 6.70
N SER A 77 -4.30 -11.90 5.63
CA SER A 77 -5.16 -13.05 5.58
C SER A 77 -6.30 -13.08 6.59
N LEU A 78 -7.16 -12.05 6.56
CA LEU A 78 -8.55 -12.22 6.98
C LEU A 78 -9.11 -13.56 6.45
N ALA A 79 -8.78 -13.91 5.20
CA ALA A 79 -9.06 -15.23 4.62
C ALA A 79 -8.49 -16.42 5.41
N LYS A 80 -7.22 -16.39 5.88
CA LYS A 80 -6.65 -17.49 6.68
C LYS A 80 -7.26 -17.54 8.08
N PHE A 81 -7.62 -16.40 8.67
CA PHE A 81 -8.34 -16.36 9.96
C PHE A 81 -9.72 -17.02 9.84
N TRP A 82 -10.51 -16.65 8.83
CA TRP A 82 -11.81 -17.27 8.56
C TRP A 82 -11.68 -18.75 8.20
N LEU A 83 -10.64 -19.14 7.45
CA LEU A 83 -10.36 -20.54 7.12
C LEU A 83 -10.04 -21.38 8.37
N TRP A 84 -9.23 -20.86 9.30
CA TRP A 84 -8.96 -21.51 10.58
C TRP A 84 -10.21 -21.60 11.48
N LEU A 85 -11.05 -20.56 11.50
CA LEU A 85 -12.32 -20.56 12.22
C LEU A 85 -13.23 -21.70 11.73
N VAL A 86 -13.37 -21.86 10.41
CA VAL A 86 -14.20 -22.92 9.81
C VAL A 86 -13.65 -24.32 10.14
N ILE A 87 -12.32 -24.49 10.09
CA ILE A 87 -11.67 -25.77 10.44
C ILE A 87 -11.91 -26.13 11.91
N ALA A 88 -11.76 -25.16 12.82
CA ALA A 88 -12.01 -25.38 14.25
C ALA A 88 -13.47 -25.75 14.52
N LEU A 89 -14.42 -25.09 13.85
CA LEU A 89 -15.85 -25.39 13.99
C LEU A 89 -16.18 -26.82 13.52
N LEU A 90 -15.61 -27.24 12.38
CA LEU A 90 -15.75 -28.60 11.87
C LEU A 90 -15.21 -29.65 12.84
N ALA A 91 -14.07 -29.39 13.48
CA ALA A 91 -13.48 -30.30 14.46
C ALA A 91 -14.37 -30.50 15.71
N ILE A 92 -15.06 -29.45 16.16
CA ILE A 92 -15.99 -29.55 17.30
C ILE A 92 -17.23 -30.39 16.92
N ILE A 93 -17.74 -30.21 15.71
CA ILE A 93 -18.89 -30.98 15.19
C ILE A 93 -18.52 -32.46 15.11
N THR A 94 -17.38 -32.80 14.50
CA THR A 94 -16.93 -34.19 14.38
C THR A 94 -16.68 -34.84 15.74
N ALA A 95 -16.04 -34.13 16.68
CA ALA A 95 -15.87 -34.61 18.04
C ALA A 95 -17.21 -34.91 18.73
N SER A 96 -18.21 -34.05 18.53
CA SER A 96 -19.56 -34.24 19.11
C SER A 96 -20.26 -35.47 18.55
N PHE A 97 -20.14 -35.73 17.24
CA PHE A 97 -20.66 -36.95 16.62
C PHE A 97 -19.96 -38.21 17.13
N PHE A 98 -18.63 -38.17 17.28
CA PHE A 98 -17.86 -39.29 17.81
C PHE A 98 -18.26 -39.63 19.24
N ILE A 99 -18.45 -38.62 20.10
CA ILE A 99 -18.89 -38.82 21.49
C ILE A 99 -20.31 -39.41 21.52
N ASN A 100 -21.24 -38.88 20.74
CA ASN A 100 -22.62 -39.39 20.70
C ASN A 100 -22.70 -40.84 20.15
N PHE A 101 -21.90 -41.16 19.13
CA PHE A 101 -21.78 -42.52 18.59
C PHE A 101 -21.21 -43.50 19.63
N PHE A 102 -20.24 -43.08 20.45
CA PHE A 102 -19.69 -43.94 21.50
C PHE A 102 -20.60 -44.07 22.73
N LEU A 103 -21.43 -43.05 23.04
CA LEU A 103 -22.37 -43.11 24.17
C LEU A 103 -23.68 -43.86 23.86
N LYS A 104 -24.01 -44.05 22.57
CA LYS A 104 -25.16 -44.85 22.13
C LYS A 104 -24.69 -45.94 21.17
N PRO A 105 -24.29 -47.12 21.68
CA PRO A 105 -24.16 -48.31 20.83
C PRO A 105 -25.53 -48.71 20.23
#